data_AF-A0A1S3DJG7-F1
#
_entry.id   AF-A0A1S3DJG7-F1
#
_cell.length_a   1.000
_cell.length_b   1.000
_cell.length_c   1.000
_cell.angle_alpha   90.00
_cell.angle_beta   90.00
_cell.angle_gamma   90.00
#
_symmetry.space_group_name_H-M   'P 1'
#
loop_
_entity.id
_entity.type
_entity.pdbx_description
1 polymer ?
#
loop_
_entity_poly.entity_id
_entity_poly.type
_entity_poly.pdbx_seq_one_letter_code
_entity_poly.pdbx_strand_id
1 'polypeptide(L)'
;MLPEGVRKHLECAREFLLNSRQSYVIILHDKVVRYDQIPAPGVSHYDLLFLAYSVKVPKYPAQTVSYRNIEKIDMERFSECLSEVDWSGVEADVTIDEKVSIFNEHVQQVFDIFAPVKESRVTKAPVPWMTPAIKSSMRERDRLYIRYRHTRQQDALQAYKAKKNATNYM
;
A
#
# COMPACT_ATOMS: atom_id res chain seq x y z
N MET A 1 -27.80 -33.58 -11.06
CA MET A 1 -27.02 -34.78 -11.45
C MET A 1 -25.95 -34.33 -12.44
N LEU A 2 -24.66 -34.52 -12.13
CA LEU A 2 -23.58 -34.18 -13.06
C LEU A 2 -23.57 -35.20 -14.23
N PRO A 3 -23.25 -34.80 -15.47
CA PRO A 3 -23.23 -35.71 -16.62
C PRO A 3 -22.24 -36.88 -16.41
N GLU A 4 -22.60 -38.08 -16.87
CA GLU A 4 -21.83 -39.34 -16.74
C GLU A 4 -20.33 -39.18 -17.08
N GLY A 5 -20.01 -38.36 -18.11
CA GLY A 5 -18.64 -38.12 -18.57
C GLY A 5 -17.79 -37.29 -17.59
N VAL A 6 -18.42 -36.38 -16.83
CA VAL A 6 -17.75 -35.57 -15.80
C VAL A 6 -17.43 -36.43 -14.56
N ARG A 7 -18.32 -37.37 -14.25
CA ARG A 7 -18.13 -38.33 -13.15
C ARG A 7 -16.95 -39.26 -13.37
N LYS A 8 -16.79 -39.82 -14.59
CA LYS A 8 -15.63 -40.65 -14.94
C LYS A 8 -14.29 -39.90 -14.87
N HIS A 9 -14.25 -38.63 -15.30
CA HIS A 9 -13.04 -37.80 -15.16
C HIS A 9 -12.69 -37.51 -13.70
N LEU A 10 -13.70 -37.30 -12.85
CA LEU A 10 -13.50 -37.07 -11.41
C LEU A 10 -13.05 -38.33 -10.66
N GLU A 11 -13.53 -39.51 -11.03
CA GLU A 11 -13.10 -40.79 -10.43
C GLU A 11 -11.68 -41.20 -10.86
N CYS A 12 -11.32 -41.04 -12.14
CA CYS A 12 -9.93 -41.23 -12.61
C CYS A 12 -8.95 -40.25 -11.94
N ALA A 13 -9.36 -38.98 -11.75
CA ALA A 13 -8.55 -38.03 -11.01
C ALA A 13 -8.36 -38.48 -9.54
N ARG A 14 -9.41 -39.02 -8.91
CA ARG A 14 -9.37 -39.46 -7.51
C ARG A 14 -8.44 -40.65 -7.26
N GLU A 15 -8.36 -41.61 -8.18
CA GLU A 15 -7.43 -42.75 -8.10
C GLU A 15 -5.97 -42.33 -8.33
N PHE A 16 -5.72 -41.36 -9.23
CA PHE A 16 -4.38 -40.83 -9.49
C PHE A 16 -3.84 -39.97 -8.33
N LEU A 17 -4.73 -39.28 -7.61
CA LEU A 17 -4.41 -38.38 -6.49
C LEU A 17 -3.91 -39.07 -5.21
N LEU A 18 -4.07 -40.39 -5.08
CA LEU A 18 -3.73 -41.13 -3.86
C LEU A 18 -2.28 -41.66 -3.83
N ASN A 19 -1.57 -41.68 -4.96
CA ASN A 19 -0.27 -42.37 -5.07
C ASN A 19 0.93 -41.50 -5.49
N SER A 20 0.77 -40.20 -5.67
CA SER A 20 1.90 -39.31 -6.01
C SER A 20 1.92 -38.06 -5.13
N ARG A 21 3.13 -37.64 -4.70
CA ARG A 21 3.40 -36.35 -4.04
C ARG A 21 3.23 -35.19 -5.04
N GLN A 22 2.12 -35.15 -5.76
CA GLN A 22 1.84 -34.19 -6.81
C GLN A 22 0.90 -33.11 -6.26
N SER A 23 1.26 -31.86 -6.49
CA SER A 23 0.36 -30.73 -6.27
C SER A 23 -0.71 -30.74 -7.37
N TYR A 24 -1.96 -30.55 -7.01
CA TYR A 24 -3.09 -30.52 -7.94
C TYR A 24 -3.93 -29.27 -7.73
N VAL A 25 -4.46 -28.74 -8.82
CA VAL A 25 -5.38 -27.60 -8.81
C VAL A 25 -6.59 -27.99 -9.65
N ILE A 26 -7.74 -28.17 -9.01
CA ILE A 26 -9.01 -28.51 -9.69
C ILE A 26 -9.74 -27.20 -9.98
N ILE A 27 -9.97 -26.90 -11.26
CA ILE A 27 -10.67 -25.67 -11.68
C ILE A 27 -11.85 -26.03 -12.55
N LEU A 28 -13.03 -25.58 -12.12
CA LEU A 28 -14.28 -25.64 -12.86
C LEU A 28 -14.54 -24.27 -13.47
N HIS A 29 -13.77 -23.87 -14.47
CA HIS A 29 -13.94 -22.55 -15.05
C HIS A 29 -13.52 -22.45 -16.51
N ASP A 30 -14.42 -21.91 -17.32
CA ASP A 30 -14.34 -21.72 -18.77
C ASP A 30 -13.31 -20.67 -19.22
N LYS A 31 -12.86 -19.78 -18.31
CA LYS A 31 -11.90 -18.71 -18.65
C LYS A 31 -10.42 -19.09 -18.58
N VAL A 32 -10.08 -20.35 -18.30
CA VAL A 32 -8.68 -20.82 -18.34
C VAL A 32 -8.26 -20.97 -19.80
N VAL A 33 -7.20 -20.27 -20.20
CA VAL A 33 -6.66 -20.28 -21.57
C VAL A 33 -5.43 -21.17 -21.68
N ARG A 34 -4.59 -21.21 -20.64
CA ARG A 34 -3.38 -22.02 -20.61
C ARG A 34 -3.14 -22.52 -19.19
N TYR A 35 -2.62 -23.72 -19.07
CA TYR A 35 -2.13 -24.26 -17.82
C TYR A 35 -0.90 -25.11 -18.11
N ASP A 36 0.03 -25.20 -17.17
CA ASP A 36 1.17 -26.12 -17.29
C ASP A 36 1.84 -26.36 -15.93
N GLN A 37 2.73 -27.34 -15.92
CA GLN A 37 3.61 -27.71 -14.82
C GLN A 37 5.06 -27.53 -15.25
N ILE A 38 5.77 -26.61 -14.62
CA ILE A 38 7.16 -26.30 -14.91
C ILE A 38 8.04 -26.85 -13.78
N PRO A 39 8.97 -27.77 -14.06
CA PRO A 39 9.94 -28.21 -13.06
C PRO A 39 10.74 -27.02 -12.53
N ALA A 40 10.89 -26.94 -11.21
CA ALA A 40 11.62 -25.85 -10.54
C ALA A 40 12.83 -26.37 -9.73
N PRO A 41 13.76 -27.10 -10.36
CA PRO A 41 14.90 -27.66 -9.67
C PRO A 41 15.75 -26.55 -9.05
N GLY A 42 16.08 -26.69 -7.76
CA GLY A 42 16.90 -25.72 -7.02
C GLY A 42 16.13 -24.54 -6.41
N VAL A 43 14.83 -24.38 -6.71
CA VAL A 43 13.98 -23.34 -6.09
C VAL A 43 13.05 -23.96 -5.04
N SER A 44 12.46 -25.11 -5.35
CA SER A 44 11.50 -25.80 -4.51
C SER A 44 11.62 -27.32 -4.70
N HIS A 45 11.12 -28.08 -3.73
CA HIS A 45 10.92 -29.53 -3.87
C HIS A 45 9.64 -29.86 -4.68
N TYR A 46 8.89 -28.85 -5.11
CA TYR A 46 7.67 -28.96 -5.89
C TYR A 46 7.82 -28.26 -7.24
N ASP A 47 7.12 -28.78 -8.24
CA ASP A 47 7.00 -28.12 -9.53
C ASP A 47 6.10 -26.88 -9.44
N LEU A 48 6.38 -25.91 -10.31
CA LEU A 48 5.58 -24.70 -10.43
C LEU A 48 4.38 -24.98 -11.32
N LEU A 49 3.18 -24.86 -10.75
CA LEU A 49 1.93 -24.89 -11.50
C LEU A 49 1.57 -23.47 -11.90
N PHE A 50 1.23 -23.25 -13.17
CA PHE A 50 0.67 -21.97 -13.61
C PHE A 50 -0.65 -22.14 -14.35
N LEU A 51 -1.48 -21.11 -14.23
CA LEU A 51 -2.78 -20.97 -14.89
C LEU A 51 -2.88 -19.56 -15.46
N ALA A 52 -3.19 -19.48 -16.75
CA ALA A 52 -3.46 -18.23 -17.44
C ALA A 52 -4.96 -18.11 -17.66
N TYR A 53 -5.56 -17.06 -17.10
CA TYR A 53 -6.97 -16.76 -17.31
C TYR A 53 -7.15 -15.60 -18.29
N SER A 54 -8.15 -15.68 -19.16
CA SER A 54 -8.61 -14.55 -19.96
C SER A 54 -9.70 -13.79 -19.19
N VAL A 55 -9.29 -12.85 -18.35
CA VAL A 55 -10.20 -11.99 -17.59
C VAL A 55 -9.96 -10.53 -17.96
N LYS A 56 -11.04 -9.80 -18.24
CA LYS A 56 -10.99 -8.34 -18.39
C LYS A 56 -10.92 -7.72 -17.00
N VAL A 57 -9.76 -7.18 -16.64
CA VAL A 57 -9.58 -6.45 -15.38
C VAL A 57 -9.96 -4.98 -15.60
N PRO A 58 -10.93 -4.42 -14.86
CA PRO A 58 -11.26 -3.00 -14.97
C PRO A 58 -10.05 -2.16 -14.56
N LYS A 59 -9.75 -1.12 -15.33
CA LYS A 59 -8.68 -0.18 -15.00
C LYS A 59 -9.16 0.75 -13.88
N TYR A 60 -8.29 1.00 -12.91
CA TYR A 60 -8.55 2.03 -11.91
C TYR A 60 -8.64 3.39 -12.63
N PRO A 61 -9.73 4.17 -12.45
CA PRO A 61 -9.84 5.48 -13.07
C PRO A 61 -8.76 6.39 -12.49
N ALA A 62 -8.09 7.15 -13.36
CA ALA A 62 -7.14 8.14 -12.89
C ALA A 62 -7.89 9.23 -12.09
N GLN A 63 -7.40 9.52 -10.90
CA GLN A 63 -7.94 10.56 -10.03
C GLN A 63 -6.89 11.64 -9.81
N THR A 64 -7.31 12.89 -9.77
CA THR A 64 -6.46 14.00 -9.33
C THR A 64 -6.66 14.18 -7.83
N VAL A 65 -5.57 14.17 -7.08
CA VAL A 65 -5.59 14.39 -5.63
C VAL A 65 -4.79 15.65 -5.33
N SER A 66 -5.40 16.56 -4.56
CA SER A 66 -4.76 17.76 -4.04
C SER A 66 -4.11 17.49 -2.68
N TYR A 67 -2.88 17.98 -2.47
CA TYR A 67 -2.16 17.84 -1.20
C TYR A 67 -1.24 19.03 -0.95
N ARG A 68 -0.94 19.32 0.32
CA ARG A 68 0.13 20.25 0.73
C ARG A 68 1.32 19.46 1.24
N ASN A 69 2.53 19.83 0.82
CA ASN A 69 3.74 19.20 1.34
C ASN A 69 4.23 19.94 2.58
N ILE A 70 3.79 19.50 3.76
CA ILE A 70 4.15 20.08 5.04
C ILE A 70 5.51 19.62 5.57
N GLU A 71 6.08 18.53 5.04
CA GLU A 71 7.34 17.95 5.54
C GLU A 71 8.56 18.84 5.25
N LYS A 72 8.43 19.80 4.33
CA LYS A 72 9.54 20.66 3.87
C LYS A 72 9.35 22.15 4.23
N ILE A 73 8.44 22.44 5.16
CA ILE A 73 8.24 23.82 5.62
C ILE A 73 9.47 24.23 6.45
N ASP A 74 9.99 25.42 6.15
CA ASP A 74 10.96 26.10 7.00
C ASP A 74 10.21 26.69 8.21
N MET A 75 10.33 26.00 9.35
CA MET A 75 9.57 26.34 10.55
C MET A 75 9.95 27.68 11.16
N GLU A 76 11.20 28.13 10.99
CA GLU A 76 11.66 29.42 11.50
C GLU A 76 10.96 30.54 10.75
N ARG A 77 11.07 30.52 9.41
CA ARG A 77 10.40 31.51 8.55
C ARG A 77 8.88 31.45 8.62
N PHE A 78 8.31 30.25 8.79
CA PHE A 78 6.87 30.08 8.99
C PHE A 78 6.40 30.77 10.28
N SER A 79 7.15 30.59 11.38
CA SER A 79 6.83 31.22 12.66
C SER A 79 6.99 32.75 12.60
N GLU A 80 8.05 33.24 11.95
CA GLU A 80 8.24 34.68 11.73
C GLU A 80 7.07 35.28 10.96
N CYS A 81 6.71 34.68 9.82
CA CYS A 81 5.59 35.15 9.01
C CYS A 81 4.26 35.16 9.79
N LEU A 82 4.00 34.13 10.59
CA LEU A 82 2.79 34.05 11.41
C LEU A 82 2.76 35.10 12.54
N SER A 83 3.92 35.52 13.02
CA SER A 83 4.03 36.59 14.03
C SER A 83 3.81 38.00 13.46
N GLU A 84 4.04 38.18 12.15
CA GLU A 84 3.80 39.44 11.43
C GLU A 84 2.35 39.61 10.96
N VAL A 85 1.54 38.54 11.01
CA VAL A 85 0.12 38.60 10.68
C VAL A 85 -0.63 39.51 11.65
N ASP A 86 -1.46 40.41 11.11
CA ASP A 86 -2.36 41.23 11.90
C ASP A 86 -3.59 40.42 12.35
N TRP A 87 -3.65 40.13 13.65
CA TRP A 87 -4.75 39.37 14.25
C TRP A 87 -5.90 40.26 14.76
N SER A 88 -5.81 41.58 14.61
CA SER A 88 -6.80 42.53 15.15
C SER A 88 -8.23 42.27 14.65
N GLY A 89 -8.39 41.81 13.40
CA GLY A 89 -9.68 41.43 12.84
C GLY A 89 -10.35 40.26 13.58
N VAL A 90 -9.58 39.29 14.07
CA VAL A 90 -10.10 38.16 14.86
C VAL A 90 -10.55 38.63 16.25
N GLU A 91 -9.90 39.64 16.82
CA GLU A 91 -10.27 40.17 18.13
C GLU A 91 -11.52 41.06 18.06
N ALA A 92 -11.62 41.87 17.00
CA ALA A 92 -12.63 42.92 16.84
C ALA A 92 -14.04 42.42 16.47
N ASP A 93 -14.17 41.27 15.80
CA ASP A 93 -15.47 40.81 15.32
C ASP A 93 -16.42 40.35 16.44
N VAL A 94 -17.72 40.36 16.12
CA VAL A 94 -18.79 40.09 17.10
C VAL A 94 -19.15 38.62 17.14
N THR A 95 -19.16 37.94 16.00
CA THR A 95 -19.59 36.54 15.92
C THR A 95 -18.41 35.58 15.93
N ILE A 96 -18.60 34.40 16.52
CA ILE A 96 -17.56 33.36 16.56
C ILE A 96 -17.26 32.87 15.13
N ASP A 97 -18.28 32.79 14.26
CA ASP A 97 -18.12 32.30 12.90
C ASP A 97 -17.23 33.22 12.05
N GLU A 98 -17.40 34.54 12.17
CA GLU A 98 -16.54 35.53 11.50
C GLU A 98 -15.10 35.43 11.98
N LYS A 99 -14.89 35.33 13.31
CA LYS A 99 -13.55 35.14 13.90
C LYS A 99 -12.84 33.91 13.36
N VAL A 100 -13.57 32.78 13.28
CA VAL A 100 -13.03 31.53 12.74
C VAL A 100 -12.73 31.67 11.24
N SER A 101 -13.57 32.38 10.49
CA SER A 101 -13.35 32.64 9.07
C SER A 101 -12.07 33.45 8.84
N ILE A 102 -11.91 34.57 9.54
CA ILE A 102 -10.71 35.43 9.44
C ILE A 102 -9.46 34.65 9.86
N PHE A 103 -9.52 33.91 10.97
CA PHE A 103 -8.39 33.09 11.41
C PHE A 103 -7.98 32.07 10.33
N ASN A 104 -8.96 31.35 9.78
CA ASN A 104 -8.69 30.35 8.74
C ASN A 104 -8.11 30.97 7.48
N GLU A 105 -8.58 32.15 7.07
CA GLU A 105 -8.06 32.86 5.91
C GLU A 105 -6.58 33.22 6.10
N HIS A 106 -6.23 33.86 7.21
CA HIS A 106 -4.85 34.24 7.50
C HIS A 106 -3.92 33.02 7.54
N VAL A 107 -4.33 31.96 8.24
CA VAL A 107 -3.55 30.72 8.32
C VAL A 107 -3.40 30.06 6.95
N GLN A 108 -4.45 30.04 6.12
CA GLN A 108 -4.39 29.51 4.76
C GLN A 108 -3.44 30.30 3.87
N GLN A 109 -3.46 31.63 3.94
CA GLN A 109 -2.54 32.48 3.18
C GLN A 109 -1.08 32.18 3.51
N VAL A 110 -0.75 32.03 4.80
CA VAL A 110 0.59 31.62 5.22
C VAL A 110 0.92 30.22 4.67
N PHE A 111 0.00 29.26 4.75
CA PHE A 111 0.22 27.94 4.16
C PHE A 111 0.38 27.96 2.64
N ASP A 112 -0.27 28.88 1.92
CA ASP A 112 -0.10 29.00 0.46
C ASP A 112 1.30 29.48 0.06
N ILE A 113 1.96 30.26 0.91
CA ILE A 113 3.35 30.69 0.72
C ILE A 113 4.31 29.52 0.96
N PHE A 114 4.17 28.82 2.09
CA PHE A 114 5.17 27.82 2.53
C PHE A 114 4.89 26.39 2.05
N ALA A 115 3.62 26.04 1.85
CA ALA A 115 3.17 24.73 1.43
C ALA A 115 1.97 24.83 0.46
N PRO A 116 2.17 25.39 -0.74
CA PRO A 116 1.11 25.56 -1.73
C PRO A 116 0.47 24.21 -2.08
N VAL A 117 -0.82 24.26 -2.42
CA VAL A 117 -1.56 23.09 -2.88
C VAL A 117 -0.95 22.58 -4.17
N LYS A 118 -0.62 21.30 -4.19
CA LYS A 118 -0.13 20.57 -5.36
C LYS A 118 -1.13 19.51 -5.76
N GLU A 119 -1.23 19.27 -7.05
CA GLU A 119 -2.03 18.19 -7.60
C GLU A 119 -1.14 17.03 -8.01
N SER A 120 -1.63 15.81 -7.77
CA SER A 120 -0.98 14.59 -8.23
C SER A 120 -2.00 13.66 -8.86
N ARG A 121 -1.61 13.05 -9.98
CA ARG A 121 -2.43 12.08 -10.70
C ARG A 121 -2.21 10.69 -10.13
N VAL A 122 -3.21 10.16 -9.45
CA VAL A 122 -3.24 8.81 -8.91
C VAL A 122 -3.90 7.87 -9.91
N THR A 123 -3.13 6.95 -10.48
CA THR A 123 -3.60 5.98 -11.49
C THR A 123 -3.74 4.57 -10.95
N LYS A 124 -3.30 4.33 -9.70
CA LYS A 124 -3.32 3.02 -9.06
C LYS A 124 -4.32 3.03 -7.91
N ALA A 125 -5.11 1.96 -7.84
CA ALA A 125 -6.01 1.75 -6.72
C ALA A 125 -5.22 1.66 -5.41
N PRO A 126 -5.74 2.21 -4.30
CA PRO A 126 -5.20 1.89 -2.99
C PRO A 126 -5.31 0.39 -2.77
N VAL A 127 -4.23 -0.20 -2.26
CA VAL A 127 -4.15 -1.63 -2.01
C VAL A 127 -4.97 -1.94 -0.74
N PRO A 128 -6.08 -2.70 -0.80
CA PRO A 128 -7.03 -2.81 0.32
C PRO A 128 -6.44 -3.43 1.59
N TRP A 129 -5.48 -4.34 1.43
CA TRP A 129 -4.78 -4.99 2.55
C TRP A 129 -3.65 -4.13 3.14
N MET A 130 -3.29 -3.02 2.50
CA MET A 130 -2.18 -2.16 2.94
C MET A 130 -2.65 -1.11 3.95
N THR A 131 -2.89 -1.55 5.18
CA THR A 131 -3.35 -0.68 6.28
C THR A 131 -2.29 0.34 6.70
N PRO A 132 -2.69 1.46 7.35
CA PRO A 132 -1.74 2.40 7.94
C PRO A 132 -0.74 1.75 8.92
N ALA A 133 -1.18 0.74 9.67
CA ALA A 133 -0.35 -0.01 10.60
C ALA A 133 0.74 -0.84 9.88
N ILE A 134 0.39 -1.48 8.76
CA ILE A 134 1.37 -2.20 7.94
C ILE A 134 2.38 -1.22 7.34
N LYS A 135 1.91 -0.07 6.82
CA LYS A 135 2.80 0.97 6.28
C LYS A 135 3.75 1.53 7.34
N SER A 136 3.28 1.79 8.56
CA SER A 136 4.14 2.29 9.63
C SER A 136 5.18 1.25 10.05
N SER A 137 4.78 -0.02 10.15
CA SER A 137 5.67 -1.15 10.42
C SER A 137 6.77 -1.28 9.34
N MET A 138 6.40 -1.19 8.06
CA MET A 138 7.35 -1.18 6.94
C MET A 138 8.33 0.00 7.00
N ARG A 139 7.84 1.23 7.27
CA ARG A 139 8.71 2.41 7.40
C ARG A 139 9.73 2.25 8.52
N GLU A 140 9.32 1.72 9.67
CA GLU A 140 10.22 1.52 10.80
C GLU A 140 11.29 0.47 10.49
N ARG A 141 10.89 -0.65 9.89
CA ARG A 141 11.81 -1.65 9.36
C ARG A 141 12.85 -1.01 8.43
N ASP A 142 12.40 -0.21 7.46
CA ASP A 142 13.28 0.40 6.46
C ASP A 142 14.22 1.44 7.08
N ARG A 143 13.75 2.23 8.05
CA ARG A 143 14.60 3.15 8.84
C ARG A 143 15.72 2.43 9.57
N LEU A 144 15.41 1.31 10.25
CA LEU A 144 16.40 0.50 10.95
C LEU A 144 17.44 -0.10 9.98
N TYR A 145 16.99 -0.54 8.80
CA TYR A 145 17.89 -1.03 7.76
C TYR A 145 18.81 0.06 7.23
N ILE A 146 18.28 1.25 6.94
CA ILE A 146 19.06 2.42 6.53
C ILE A 146 20.08 2.77 7.61
N ARG A 147 19.67 2.84 8.89
CA ARG A 147 20.58 3.08 10.01
C ARG A 147 21.72 2.06 10.04
N TYR A 148 21.42 0.76 9.95
CA TYR A 148 22.44 -0.28 9.88
C TYR A 148 23.38 -0.11 8.69
N ARG A 149 22.86 0.24 7.51
CA ARG A 149 23.68 0.45 6.30
C ARG A 149 24.70 1.58 6.49
N HIS A 150 24.35 2.64 7.22
CA HIS A 150 25.23 3.76 7.52
C HIS A 150 26.18 3.50 8.69
N THR A 151 25.69 2.96 9.81
CA THR A 151 26.50 2.84 11.05
C THR A 151 27.19 1.49 11.20
N ARG A 152 26.72 0.44 10.51
CA ARG A 152 27.13 -0.96 10.67
C ARG A 152 27.04 -1.50 12.10
N GLN A 153 26.27 -0.85 12.97
CA GLN A 153 26.05 -1.29 14.35
C GLN A 153 25.19 -2.55 14.42
N GLN A 154 25.61 -3.52 15.23
CA GLN A 154 24.92 -4.80 15.34
C GLN A 154 23.52 -4.68 15.96
N ASP A 155 23.33 -3.74 16.88
CA ASP A 155 22.03 -3.49 17.52
C ASP A 155 20.98 -3.05 16.48
N ALA A 156 21.37 -2.20 15.53
CA ALA A 156 20.50 -1.78 14.43
C ALA A 156 20.13 -2.97 13.52
N LEU A 157 21.07 -3.89 13.29
CA LEU A 157 20.80 -5.11 12.53
C LEU A 157 19.83 -6.04 13.27
N GLN A 158 20.00 -6.22 14.58
CA GLN A 158 19.12 -7.05 15.40
C GLN A 158 17.70 -6.46 15.45
N ALA A 159 17.58 -5.15 15.67
CA ALA A 159 16.31 -4.43 15.65
C ALA A 159 15.62 -4.55 14.28
N TYR A 160 16.37 -4.38 13.18
CA TYR A 160 15.86 -4.59 11.83
C TYR A 160 15.31 -6.02 11.64
N LYS A 161 16.06 -7.05 12.05
CA LYS A 161 15.64 -8.45 11.93
C LYS A 161 14.34 -8.71 12.71
N ALA A 162 14.26 -8.22 13.94
CA ALA A 162 13.07 -8.35 14.77
C ALA A 162 11.86 -7.67 14.11
N LYS A 163 12.00 -6.44 13.63
CA LYS A 163 10.92 -5.72 12.93
C LYS A 163 10.54 -6.36 11.61
N LYS A 164 11.50 -6.82 10.81
CA LYS A 164 11.24 -7.56 9.57
C LYS A 164 10.33 -8.76 9.81
N ASN A 165 10.62 -9.55 10.84
CA ASN A 165 9.79 -10.69 11.20
C ASN A 165 8.39 -10.23 11.61
N ALA A 166 8.28 -9.25 12.51
CA ALA A 166 6.99 -8.71 12.94
C ALA A 166 6.14 -8.20 11.76
N THR A 167 6.72 -7.48 10.80
CA THR A 167 6.01 -6.99 9.61
C THR A 167 5.55 -8.12 8.68
N ASN A 168 6.30 -9.22 8.59
CA ASN A 168 5.93 -10.35 7.73
C ASN A 168 4.72 -11.15 8.24
N TYR A 169 4.41 -11.04 9.54
CA TYR A 169 3.31 -11.75 10.19
C TYR A 169 2.14 -10.82 10.58
N MET A 170 2.08 -9.62 10.00
CA MET A 170 0.94 -8.68 10.09
C MET A 170 0.00 -8.86 8.91
#